data_AF-A0AAP8N8I2-F1
#
_entry.id   AF-A0AAP8N8I2-F1
#
_cell.length_a   1.000
_cell.length_b   1.000
_cell.length_c   1.000
_cell.angle_alpha   90.00
_cell.angle_beta   90.00
_cell.angle_gamma   90.00
#
_symmetry.space_group_name_H-M   'P 1'
#
loop_
_entity.id
_entity.type
_entity.pdbx_description
1 polymer ?
#
loop_
_entity_poly.entity_id
_entity_poly.type
_entity_poly.pdbx_seq_one_letter_code
_entity_poly.pdbx_strand_id
1 'polypeptide(L)'
;TETFFTTSEWKSEDENFHILEGDVLDLTPVIEEIILAEIPLQVFAEDTEGKETAPTSGTDWEVREHVEKEQKIDPRLAGLAKFFDKKDN
;
A
#
# COMPACT_ATOMS: atom_id res chain seq x y z
N THR A 1 -20.88 7.16 9.91
CA THR A 1 -21.51 7.06 8.58
C THR A 1 -21.57 8.44 8.02
N GLU A 2 -20.95 8.65 6.86
CA GLU A 2 -20.89 9.97 6.24
C GLU A 2 -22.22 10.38 5.60
N THR A 3 -22.63 11.65 5.79
CA THR A 3 -23.90 12.15 5.27
C THR A 3 -23.73 13.46 4.49
N PHE A 4 -24.28 13.47 3.27
CA PHE A 4 -24.21 14.62 2.36
C PHE A 4 -25.60 15.21 2.10
N PHE A 5 -25.71 16.53 2.17
CA PHE A 5 -26.97 17.25 1.95
C PHE A 5 -26.84 18.31 0.85
N THR A 6 -27.90 18.45 0.04
CA THR A 6 -28.02 19.49 -0.99
C THR A 6 -28.39 20.86 -0.42
N THR A 7 -28.98 20.90 0.79
CA THR A 7 -29.53 22.13 1.38
C THR A 7 -28.97 22.35 2.77
N SER A 8 -28.60 23.59 3.07
CA SER A 8 -28.04 24.02 4.36
C SER A 8 -29.05 24.06 5.51
N GLU A 9 -30.33 23.78 5.26
CA GLU A 9 -31.39 23.73 6.28
C GLU A 9 -31.19 22.57 7.28
N TRP A 10 -30.39 21.56 6.89
CA TRP A 10 -30.06 20.39 7.70
C TRP A 10 -28.64 20.47 8.27
N LYS A 11 -28.06 21.68 8.34
CA LYS A 11 -26.71 21.89 8.86
C LYS A 11 -26.61 21.44 10.32
N SER A 12 -25.79 20.42 10.55
CA SER A 12 -25.37 19.96 11.87
C SER A 12 -23.98 20.51 12.20
N GLU A 13 -23.62 20.57 13.48
CA GLU A 13 -22.24 20.82 13.92
C GLU A 13 -21.39 19.53 13.95
N ASP A 14 -21.99 18.39 13.65
CA ASP A 14 -21.31 17.10 13.57
C ASP A 14 -20.34 17.06 12.38
N GLU A 15 -19.13 16.57 12.62
CA GLU A 15 -18.02 16.55 11.66
C GLU A 15 -18.29 15.64 10.46
N ASN A 16 -19.22 14.69 10.57
CA ASN A 16 -19.59 13.76 9.48
C ASN A 16 -20.68 14.32 8.53
N PHE A 17 -21.00 15.62 8.64
CA PHE A 17 -22.05 16.28 7.87
C PHE A 17 -21.47 17.27 6.86
N HIS A 18 -21.74 17.02 5.57
CA HIS A 18 -21.22 17.84 4.47
C HIS A 18 -22.35 18.44 3.65
N ILE A 19 -22.21 19.73 3.32
CA ILE A 19 -23.14 20.43 2.43
C ILE A 19 -22.50 20.50 1.05
N LEU A 20 -23.27 20.09 0.04
CA LEU A 20 -22.84 20.12 -1.35
C LEU A 20 -22.74 21.56 -1.87
N GLU A 21 -21.72 21.81 -2.69
CA GLU A 21 -21.61 23.04 -3.46
C GLU A 21 -22.30 22.84 -4.82
N GLY A 22 -23.57 23.26 -4.90
CA GLY A 22 -24.41 23.00 -6.07
C GLY A 22 -24.76 21.52 -6.22
N ASP A 23 -24.62 20.99 -7.43
CA ASP A 23 -24.93 19.58 -7.76
C ASP A 23 -23.69 18.67 -7.80
N VAL A 24 -22.56 19.14 -7.26
CA VAL A 24 -21.28 18.41 -7.29
C VAL A 24 -20.94 17.88 -5.90
N LEU A 25 -20.71 16.58 -5.83
CA LEU A 25 -20.23 15.88 -4.63
C LEU A 25 -18.71 15.78 -4.67
N ASP A 26 -18.03 16.53 -3.79
CA ASP A 26 -16.59 16.39 -3.58
C ASP A 26 -16.30 15.36 -2.48
N LEU A 27 -15.65 14.26 -2.86
CA LEU A 27 -15.26 13.17 -1.97
C LEU A 27 -13.82 13.27 -1.49
N THR A 28 -13.04 14.20 -2.02
CA THR A 28 -11.63 14.41 -1.66
C THR A 28 -11.41 14.49 -0.15
N PRO A 29 -12.16 15.31 0.63
CA PRO A 29 -11.92 15.41 2.08
C PRO A 29 -12.15 14.08 2.82
N VAL A 30 -13.20 13.34 2.44
CA VAL A 30 -13.56 12.06 3.08
C VAL A 30 -12.55 10.97 2.76
N ILE A 31 -12.07 10.92 1.51
CA ILE A 31 -11.06 9.95 1.09
C ILE A 31 -9.73 10.22 1.82
N GLU A 32 -9.32 11.48 1.95
CA GLU A 32 -8.11 11.85 2.68
C GLU A 32 -8.19 11.44 4.16
N GLU A 33 -9.32 11.67 4.82
CA GLU A 33 -9.54 11.24 6.20
C GLU A 33 -9.38 9.71 6.34
N ILE A 34 -10.04 8.94 5.47
CA ILE A 34 -9.96 7.47 5.49
C ILE A 34 -8.52 6.99 5.29
N ILE A 35 -7.80 7.60 4.33
CA ILE A 35 -6.39 7.25 4.09
C ILE A 35 -5.56 7.53 5.34
N LEU A 36 -5.72 8.69 5.97
CA LEU A 36 -4.99 9.06 7.18
C LEU A 36 -5.29 8.11 8.35
N ALA A 37 -6.55 7.71 8.51
CA ALA A 37 -6.97 6.77 9.55
C ALA A 37 -6.38 5.35 9.35
N GLU A 38 -6.12 4.97 8.10
CA GLU A 38 -5.58 3.65 7.75
C GLU A 38 -4.05 3.59 7.80
N ILE A 39 -3.35 4.72 7.96
CA ILE A 39 -1.88 4.72 8.07
C ILE A 39 -1.49 3.96 9.35
N PRO A 40 -0.76 2.83 9.25
CA PRO A 40 -0.37 2.07 10.41
C PRO A 40 0.62 2.87 11.27
N LEU A 41 0.49 2.78 12.59
CA LEU A 41 1.42 3.42 13.51
C LEU A 41 2.83 2.82 13.32
N GLN A 42 3.78 3.66 12.93
CA GLN A 42 5.18 3.26 12.87
C GLN A 42 5.78 3.26 14.28
N VAL A 43 6.15 2.07 14.78
CA VAL A 43 6.79 1.92 16.09
C VAL A 43 8.29 2.13 15.93
N PHE A 44 8.82 3.18 16.57
CA PHE A 44 10.25 3.43 16.69
C PHE A 44 10.75 3.03 18.07
N ALA A 45 11.97 2.49 18.14
CA ALA A 45 12.66 2.34 19.42
C ALA A 45 13.46 3.62 19.72
N GLU A 46 13.32 4.15 20.94
CA GLU A 46 14.21 5.21 21.44
C GLU A 46 15.58 4.60 21.82
N ASP A 47 16.67 5.33 21.55
CA ASP A 47 18.06 4.91 21.75
C ASP A 47 18.44 3.60 21.04
N THR A 48 18.51 3.65 19.71
CA THR A 48 19.04 2.56 18.86
C THR A 48 20.56 2.57 18.74
N GLU A 49 21.24 3.61 19.25
CA GLU A 49 22.69 3.66 19.24
C GLU A 49 23.28 2.57 20.16
N GLY A 50 23.84 1.52 19.56
CA GLY A 50 24.52 0.44 20.27
C GLY A 50 23.60 -0.64 20.88
N LYS A 51 22.29 -0.62 20.62
CA LYS A 51 21.37 -1.69 21.01
C LYS A 51 21.06 -2.61 19.83
N GLU A 52 20.80 -3.89 20.12
CA GLU A 52 20.35 -4.85 19.11
C GLU A 52 19.06 -4.36 18.47
N THR A 53 19.02 -4.34 17.13
CA THR A 53 17.86 -3.98 16.32
C THR A 53 16.70 -4.94 16.56
N ALA A 54 15.53 -4.67 15.95
CA ALA A 54 14.41 -5.60 15.97
C ALA A 54 14.88 -7.06 15.64
N PRO A 55 14.33 -8.08 16.33
CA PRO A 55 14.74 -9.47 16.12
C PRO A 55 14.62 -9.83 14.64
N THR A 56 15.64 -10.46 14.07
CA THR A 56 15.65 -10.89 12.66
C THR A 56 15.18 -12.33 12.48
N SER A 57 14.77 -13.01 13.55
CA SER A 57 14.24 -14.38 13.52
C SER A 57 13.40 -14.70 14.76
N GLY A 58 12.50 -15.69 14.65
CA GLY A 58 11.74 -16.28 15.76
C GLY A 58 11.55 -17.79 15.55
N THR A 59 10.69 -18.42 16.35
CA THR A 59 10.50 -19.90 16.35
C THR A 59 10.21 -20.49 14.97
N ASP A 60 9.48 -19.76 14.12
CA ASP A 60 9.05 -20.24 12.79
C ASP A 60 9.27 -19.21 11.67
N TRP A 61 10.11 -18.20 11.88
CA TRP A 61 10.37 -17.17 10.85
C TRP A 61 11.79 -16.60 10.94
N GLU A 62 12.30 -16.13 9.82
CA GLU A 62 13.59 -15.44 9.71
C GLU A 62 13.50 -14.38 8.61
N VAL A 63 14.16 -13.24 8.81
CA VAL A 63 14.34 -12.23 7.76
C VAL A 63 15.33 -12.79 6.74
N ARG A 64 14.85 -13.01 5.51
CA ARG A 64 15.73 -13.41 4.40
C ARG A 64 16.06 -12.20 3.56
N GLU A 65 17.35 -12.01 3.29
CA GLU A 65 17.77 -11.10 2.23
C GLU A 65 17.22 -11.59 0.89
N HIS A 66 16.84 -10.66 0.02
CA HIS A 66 16.38 -10.99 -1.32
C HIS A 66 17.57 -11.53 -2.12
N VAL A 67 17.79 -12.84 -2.06
CA VAL A 67 18.71 -13.52 -2.98
C VAL A 67 18.06 -13.44 -4.35
N GLU A 68 18.66 -12.68 -5.27
CA GLU A 68 18.30 -12.73 -6.68
C GLU A 68 18.27 -14.21 -7.09
N LYS A 69 17.07 -14.75 -7.28
CA LYS A 69 16.94 -16.10 -7.81
C LYS A 69 17.60 -16.05 -9.17
N GLU A 70 18.65 -16.85 -9.37
CA GLU A 70 19.15 -17.15 -10.71
C GLU A 70 17.93 -17.36 -11.61
N GLN A 71 17.86 -16.62 -12.71
CA GLN A 71 16.69 -16.60 -13.59
C GLN A 71 16.46 -18.01 -14.13
N LYS A 72 15.66 -18.79 -13.40
CA LYS A 72 15.30 -20.14 -13.77
C LYS A 72 14.32 -20.00 -14.92
N ILE A 73 14.82 -20.22 -16.13
CA ILE A 73 14.02 -20.20 -17.36
C ILE A 73 12.79 -21.08 -17.12
N ASP A 74 11.59 -20.50 -17.22
CA ASP A 74 10.33 -21.24 -17.04
C ASP A 74 10.37 -22.46 -17.99
N PRO A 75 10.16 -23.70 -17.50
CA PRO A 75 10.22 -24.89 -18.33
C PRO A 75 9.33 -24.83 -19.58
N ARG A 76 8.22 -24.07 -19.53
CA ARG A 76 7.32 -23.84 -20.67
C ARG A 76 7.91 -22.89 -21.71
N LEU A 77 8.79 -21.99 -21.29
CA LEU A 77 9.52 -21.03 -22.14
C LEU A 77 10.90 -21.55 -22.58
N ALA A 78 11.37 -22.68 -22.05
CA ALA A 78 12.65 -23.29 -22.42
C ALA A 78 12.78 -23.60 -23.92
N GLY A 79 11.67 -23.83 -24.61
CA GLY A 79 11.65 -24.05 -26.05
C GLY A 79 11.95 -22.80 -26.89
N LEU A 80 11.66 -21.59 -26.37
CA LEU A 80 11.88 -20.32 -27.08
C LEU A 80 13.37 -19.97 -27.18
N ALA A 81 14.20 -20.36 -26.20
CA ALA A 81 15.65 -20.14 -26.27
C ALA A 81 16.27 -20.74 -27.56
N LYS A 82 15.84 -21.96 -27.94
CA LYS A 82 16.28 -22.64 -29.16
C LYS A 82 15.88 -21.93 -30.45
N PHE A 83 14.87 -21.06 -30.39
CA PHE A 83 14.38 -20.30 -31.55
C PHE A 83 15.32 -19.14 -31.91
N PHE A 84 16.05 -18.60 -30.92
CA PHE A 84 17.00 -17.51 -31.08
C PHE A 84 18.44 -17.97 -31.36
N ASP A 85 18.73 -19.27 -31.22
CA ASP A 85 20.05 -19.85 -31.57
C ASP A 85 20.31 -19.96 -33.08
N LYS A 86 19.31 -19.68 -33.92
CA LYS A 86 19.52 -19.54 -35.36
C LYS A 86 20.08 -18.15 -35.65
N LYS A 87 21.41 -18.04 -35.61
CA LYS A 87 22.12 -16.96 -36.32
C LYS A 87 21.69 -16.97 -37.78
N ASP A 88 21.42 -15.76 -38.26
CA ASP A 88 21.05 -15.40 -39.61
C ASP A 88 21.85 -16.18 -40.67
N ASN A 89 21.13 -16.67 -41.67
CA ASN A 89 21.64 -17.04 -42.98
C ASN A 89 20.79 -16.30 -44.01
#